data_AF-A0ABC8ATD6-F1
#
_entry.id   AF-A0ABC8ATD6-F1
#
_cell.length_a   1.000
_cell.length_b   1.000
_cell.length_c   1.000
_cell.angle_alpha   90.00
_cell.angle_beta   90.00
_cell.angle_gamma   90.00
#
_symmetry.space_group_name_H-M   'P 1'
#
loop_
_entity.id
_entity.type
_entity.pdbx_description
1 polymer ?
#
loop_
_entity_poly.entity_id
_entity_poly.type
_entity_poly.pdbx_seq_one_letter_code
_entity_poly.pdbx_strand_id
1 'polypeptide(L)'
;MESSPSQGRSWQTITGALTGQRGPGRAGPRWTNFLCPVHEADGRHHNPSLGVRYDPVQGKTIVRCWAGCDDQDVLAKLNLQVRDMWDRPPDRGPGNNRGRANGGRTEPSSPPLRSGMSLADKAIDYAGFPVPHKPSLGEPLGPPQNIHSYVYRWPDGRIEGAVIRQRVPYEHGYGKAFTQRHWTGTEWENTGFAPIPFRLPEVTDAVAGGREIYVCEGEQDVLRAFDTGQIATCNAMGAGSWTRDHAQWGAGAGRVIVVADRDRPGYRHAAKVAESLHGQVGEIRVLQAAVGKDLSDHLDAGLGPDQLEMVPYLDRHYRQPIQLPRQITRSR
;
A
#
# COMPACT_ATOMS: atom_id res chain seq x y z
N MET A 1 9.17 33.46 -23.19
CA MET A 1 10.12 32.92 -22.21
C MET A 1 9.43 32.94 -20.86
N GLU A 2 8.73 31.86 -20.51
CA GLU A 2 8.03 31.76 -19.23
C GLU A 2 9.06 31.56 -18.12
N SER A 3 9.18 32.57 -17.26
CA SER A 3 9.97 32.58 -16.04
C SER A 3 9.47 31.48 -15.10
N SER A 4 10.33 30.49 -14.83
CA SER A 4 10.05 29.44 -13.84
C SER A 4 9.79 30.08 -12.47
N PRO A 5 8.73 29.68 -11.74
CA PRO A 5 8.42 30.24 -10.43
C PRO A 5 9.59 30.06 -9.45
N SER A 6 9.84 31.07 -8.62
CA SER A 6 10.93 31.03 -7.63
C SER A 6 10.73 29.87 -6.67
N GLN A 7 11.59 28.87 -6.78
CA GLN A 7 11.56 27.65 -5.98
C GLN A 7 11.89 27.95 -4.51
N GLY A 8 11.18 27.29 -3.59
CA GLY A 8 11.22 27.54 -2.14
C GLY A 8 12.46 27.02 -1.39
N ARG A 9 12.52 27.26 -0.07
CA ARG A 9 13.63 26.83 0.81
C ARG A 9 13.76 25.31 0.88
N SER A 10 12.64 24.60 0.99
CA SER A 10 12.60 23.14 1.04
C SER A 10 13.18 22.52 -0.23
N TRP A 11 12.94 23.16 -1.38
CA TRP A 11 13.46 22.72 -2.66
C TRP A 11 14.97 22.81 -2.70
N GLN A 12 15.53 23.96 -2.31
CA GLN A 12 16.98 24.18 -2.27
C GLN A 12 17.66 23.20 -1.30
N THR A 13 17.04 22.95 -0.15
CA THR A 13 17.56 22.03 0.87
C THR A 13 17.64 20.60 0.34
N ILE A 14 16.55 20.09 -0.23
CA ILE A 14 16.45 18.70 -0.72
C ILE A 14 17.29 18.51 -1.99
N THR A 15 17.19 19.41 -2.96
CA THR A 15 17.96 19.28 -4.21
C THR A 15 19.45 19.54 -4.00
N GLY A 16 19.84 20.40 -3.06
CA GLY A 16 21.23 20.58 -2.66
C GLY A 16 21.82 19.32 -2.02
N ALA A 17 21.10 18.69 -1.07
CA ALA A 17 21.52 17.44 -0.46
C ALA A 17 21.62 16.30 -1.48
N LEU A 18 20.64 16.19 -2.38
CA LEU A 18 20.67 15.19 -3.45
C LEU A 18 21.81 15.42 -4.44
N THR A 19 22.04 16.67 -4.85
CA THR A 19 23.14 17.00 -5.77
C THR A 19 24.49 16.69 -5.13
N GLY A 20 24.66 16.99 -3.84
CA GLY A 20 25.88 16.70 -3.10
C GLY A 20 26.17 15.20 -2.94
N GLN A 21 25.15 14.36 -2.77
CA GLN A 21 25.34 12.91 -2.57
C GLN A 21 25.27 12.09 -3.86
N ARG A 22 24.48 12.52 -4.84
CA ARG A 22 24.06 11.72 -6.00
C ARG A 22 24.33 12.38 -7.35
N GLY A 23 24.86 13.60 -7.35
CA GLY A 23 25.14 14.34 -8.58
C GLY A 23 23.90 15.09 -9.11
N PRO A 24 24.07 15.83 -10.22
CA PRO A 24 23.03 16.72 -10.73
C PRO A 24 21.78 15.96 -11.17
N GLY A 25 20.62 16.53 -10.86
CA GLY A 25 19.32 15.98 -11.29
C GLY A 25 19.06 16.21 -12.77
N ARG A 26 18.34 15.27 -13.41
CA ARG A 26 17.87 15.39 -14.79
C ARG A 26 16.50 16.07 -14.81
N ALA A 27 16.43 17.25 -15.41
CA ALA A 27 15.18 17.99 -15.56
C ALA A 27 14.21 17.25 -16.50
N GLY A 28 12.98 17.05 -16.02
CA GLY A 28 11.85 16.57 -16.82
C GLY A 28 10.69 17.58 -16.78
N PRO A 29 9.61 17.33 -17.53
CA PRO A 29 8.51 18.28 -17.70
C PRO A 29 7.70 18.57 -16.42
N ARG A 30 7.71 17.67 -15.43
CA ARG A 30 7.01 17.84 -14.12
C ARG A 30 7.83 17.52 -12.88
N TRP A 31 8.95 16.80 -13.05
CA TRP A 31 9.78 16.29 -11.97
C TRP A 31 11.25 16.48 -12.36
N THR A 32 12.08 16.81 -11.38
CA THR A 32 13.53 16.69 -11.51
C THR A 32 13.93 15.34 -10.94
N ASN A 33 14.54 14.50 -11.77
CA ASN A 33 14.86 13.12 -11.39
C ASN A 33 16.30 13.02 -10.90
N PHE A 34 16.49 12.34 -9.76
CA PHE A 34 17.77 12.04 -9.13
C PHE A 34 17.94 10.54 -8.98
N LEU A 35 19.18 10.12 -8.71
CA LEU A 35 19.42 8.78 -8.22
C LEU A 35 18.94 8.67 -6.77
N CYS A 36 18.19 7.62 -6.47
CA CYS A 36 17.63 7.38 -5.16
C CYS A 36 18.75 7.00 -4.17
N PRO A 37 18.91 7.72 -3.05
CA PRO A 37 19.98 7.46 -2.11
C PRO A 37 19.79 6.20 -1.26
N VAL A 38 18.62 5.55 -1.37
CA VAL A 38 18.29 4.33 -0.64
C VAL A 38 18.75 3.10 -1.39
N HIS A 39 18.34 2.95 -2.66
CA HIS A 39 18.58 1.73 -3.44
C HIS A 39 19.60 1.89 -4.57
N GLU A 40 20.01 3.11 -4.91
CA GLU A 40 21.03 3.39 -5.97
C GLU A 40 22.34 3.90 -5.34
N ALA A 41 22.58 3.50 -4.09
CA ALA A 41 23.71 3.95 -3.29
C ALA A 41 25.04 3.26 -3.66
N ASP A 42 25.01 2.20 -4.47
CA ASP A 42 26.14 1.32 -4.79
C ASP A 42 27.00 1.79 -5.99
N GLY A 43 26.63 2.91 -6.63
CA GLY A 43 27.43 3.55 -7.68
C GLY A 43 27.45 2.81 -9.02
N ARG A 44 26.59 1.80 -9.22
CA ARG A 44 26.42 1.13 -10.53
C ARG A 44 25.57 2.00 -11.47
N HIS A 45 25.62 1.72 -12.78
CA HIS A 45 24.81 2.43 -13.76
C HIS A 45 23.31 2.17 -13.52
N HIS A 46 22.61 3.15 -12.97
CA HIS A 46 21.18 3.10 -12.67
C HIS A 46 20.45 4.26 -13.37
N ASN A 47 19.19 4.01 -13.77
CA ASN A 47 18.32 5.07 -14.27
C ASN A 47 17.73 5.86 -13.09
N PRO A 48 17.73 7.21 -13.11
CA PRO A 48 17.19 8.04 -12.03
C PRO A 48 15.75 7.66 -11.66
N SER A 49 15.56 7.14 -10.45
CA SER A 49 14.28 6.62 -9.97
C SER A 49 13.61 7.50 -8.92
N LEU A 50 14.28 8.55 -8.44
CA LEU A 50 13.73 9.49 -7.46
C LEU A 50 13.26 10.77 -8.16
N GLY A 51 11.95 11.02 -8.20
CA GLY A 51 11.39 12.28 -8.65
C GLY A 51 11.31 13.29 -7.51
N VAL A 52 11.72 14.53 -7.77
CA VAL A 52 11.55 15.67 -6.87
C VAL A 52 10.76 16.77 -7.56
N ARG A 53 9.73 17.32 -6.89
CA ARG A 53 8.90 18.41 -7.40
C ARG A 53 8.59 19.41 -6.29
N TYR A 54 8.71 20.70 -6.59
CA TYR A 54 8.22 21.76 -5.70
C TYR A 54 6.74 22.05 -5.95
N ASP A 55 5.99 22.21 -4.87
CA ASP A 55 4.60 22.63 -4.86
C ASP A 55 4.50 24.04 -4.27
N PRO A 56 4.34 25.09 -5.11
CA PRO A 56 4.33 26.46 -4.65
C PRO A 56 3.05 26.83 -3.87
N VAL A 57 1.95 26.09 -4.08
CA VAL A 57 0.67 26.33 -3.37
C VAL A 57 0.79 25.90 -1.92
N GLN A 58 1.42 24.74 -1.68
CA GLN A 58 1.61 24.19 -0.34
C GLN A 58 2.92 24.66 0.31
N GLY A 59 3.81 25.31 -0.44
CA GLY A 59 5.15 25.67 0.04
C GLY A 59 5.96 24.43 0.44
N LYS A 60 5.85 23.34 -0.32
CA LYS A 60 6.47 22.05 0.01
C LYS A 60 7.18 21.41 -1.16
N THR A 61 8.22 20.65 -0.87
CA THR A 61 8.93 19.81 -1.84
C THR A 61 8.52 18.36 -1.64
N ILE A 62 8.01 17.75 -2.71
CA ILE A 62 7.62 16.35 -2.76
C ILE A 62 8.79 15.56 -3.33
N VAL A 63 9.22 14.55 -2.57
CA VAL A 63 10.10 13.49 -3.06
C VAL A 63 9.24 12.27 -3.34
N ARG A 64 9.53 11.51 -4.39
CA ARG A 64 8.83 10.27 -4.69
C ARG A 64 9.77 9.30 -5.38
N CYS A 65 10.01 8.16 -4.76
CA CYS A 65 10.78 7.09 -5.38
C CYS A 65 9.85 6.19 -6.20
N TRP A 66 10.05 6.11 -7.51
CA TRP A 66 9.27 5.23 -8.41
C TRP A 66 9.58 3.74 -8.19
N ALA A 67 10.69 3.43 -7.52
CA ALA A 67 11.04 2.08 -7.06
C ALA A 67 10.41 1.71 -5.70
N GLY A 68 9.65 2.64 -5.09
CA GLY A 68 8.87 2.35 -3.88
C GLY A 68 9.63 2.47 -2.56
N CYS A 69 10.73 3.22 -2.50
CA CYS A 69 11.33 3.62 -1.23
C CYS A 69 10.43 4.64 -0.51
N ASP A 70 10.35 4.54 0.82
CA ASP A 70 9.60 5.49 1.64
C ASP A 70 10.28 6.87 1.62
N ASP A 71 9.49 7.94 1.62
CA ASP A 71 10.01 9.30 1.59
C ASP A 71 10.87 9.60 2.83
N GLN A 72 10.55 9.03 4.00
CA GLN A 72 11.36 9.16 5.21
C GLN A 72 12.72 8.48 5.07
N ASP A 73 12.80 7.32 4.43
CA ASP A 73 14.06 6.61 4.19
C ASP A 73 14.96 7.40 3.24
N VAL A 74 14.37 7.96 2.18
CA VAL A 74 15.06 8.85 1.23
C VAL A 74 15.63 10.06 1.97
N LEU A 75 14.80 10.75 2.77
CA LEU A 75 15.23 11.93 3.53
C LEU A 75 16.29 11.57 4.58
N ALA A 76 16.14 10.45 5.29
CA ALA A 76 17.10 10.00 6.30
C ALA A 76 18.49 9.76 5.69
N LYS A 77 18.57 9.19 4.48
CA LYS A 77 19.85 9.04 3.76
C LYS A 77 20.47 10.38 3.35
N LEU A 78 19.64 11.40 3.15
CA LEU A 78 20.07 12.77 2.89
C LEU A 78 20.39 13.56 4.17
N ASN A 79 20.29 12.94 5.35
CA ASN A 79 20.34 13.60 6.67
C ASN A 79 19.27 14.69 6.84
N LEU A 80 18.10 14.48 6.24
CA LEU A 80 16.93 15.36 6.31
C LEU A 80 15.77 14.66 7.03
N GLN A 81 14.80 15.45 7.47
CA GLN A 81 13.58 15.01 8.12
C GLN A 81 12.34 15.46 7.32
N VAL A 82 11.18 14.86 7.59
CA VAL A 82 9.91 15.22 6.92
C VAL A 82 9.58 16.71 7.03
N ARG A 83 9.96 17.37 8.12
CA ARG A 83 9.78 18.82 8.29
C ARG A 83 10.53 19.65 7.24
N ASP A 84 11.65 19.14 6.72
CA ASP A 84 12.50 19.83 5.76
C ASP A 84 11.90 19.81 4.34
N MET A 85 10.83 19.03 4.14
CA MET A 85 9.98 19.10 2.96
C MET A 85 9.13 20.36 2.90
N TRP A 86 9.03 21.16 3.96
CA TRP A 86 8.17 22.34 4.03
C TRP A 86 8.99 23.63 4.19
N ASP A 87 8.62 24.68 3.47
CA ASP A 87 9.25 26.01 3.57
C ASP A 87 8.95 26.68 4.91
N ARG A 88 7.74 26.46 5.42
CA ARG A 88 7.29 26.81 6.76
C ARG A 88 6.68 25.56 7.39
N PRO A 89 7.36 24.87 8.32
CA PRO A 89 6.77 23.72 8.99
C PRO A 89 5.52 24.17 9.77
N PRO A 90 4.43 23.40 9.78
CA PRO A 90 3.25 23.72 10.57
C PRO A 90 3.59 23.81 12.06
N ASP A 91 3.04 24.81 12.76
CA ASP A 91 3.28 25.03 14.19
C ASP A 91 2.90 23.78 14.99
N ARG A 92 3.79 23.38 15.92
CA ARG A 92 3.49 22.32 16.88
C ARG A 92 2.37 22.80 17.80
N GLY A 93 1.17 22.21 17.66
CA GLY A 93 0.14 22.29 18.69
C GLY A 93 0.68 21.77 20.04
N PRO A 94 0.17 22.27 21.18
CA PRO A 94 0.73 21.97 22.49
C PRO A 94 0.53 20.47 22.84
N GLY A 95 1.58 19.68 22.64
CA GLY A 95 1.65 18.29 23.07
C GLY A 95 2.03 18.20 24.55
N ASN A 96 1.17 17.52 25.33
CA ASN A 96 1.33 17.22 26.75
C ASN A 96 2.75 16.78 27.12
N ASN A 97 3.48 17.67 27.78
CA ASN A 97 4.79 17.39 28.36
C ASN A 97 4.58 17.01 29.84
N ARG A 98 4.47 15.71 30.13
CA ARG A 98 4.57 15.19 31.50
C ARG A 98 5.84 14.35 31.64
N GLY A 99 6.87 15.03 32.17
CA GLY A 99 7.82 14.51 33.15
C GLY A 99 8.93 13.57 32.66
N ARG A 100 10.17 14.07 32.58
CA ARG A 100 11.14 13.95 33.69
C ARG A 100 12.47 14.64 33.34
N ALA A 101 12.82 15.65 34.13
CA ALA A 101 14.20 16.03 34.37
C ALA A 101 14.74 15.15 35.51
N ASN A 102 15.93 14.55 35.39
CA ASN A 102 17.16 15.08 35.98
C ASN A 102 18.35 14.14 35.69
N GLY A 103 19.57 14.70 35.66
CA GLY A 103 20.74 14.14 34.99
C GLY A 103 21.63 13.14 35.76
N GLY A 104 22.63 12.64 35.02
CA GLY A 104 23.71 11.77 35.48
C GLY A 104 24.57 11.30 34.31
N ARG A 105 25.70 11.96 34.06
CA ARG A 105 26.84 11.55 33.19
C ARG A 105 27.45 10.24 33.74
N THR A 106 28.13 9.32 33.05
CA THR A 106 28.62 9.05 31.68
C THR A 106 29.17 7.61 31.74
N GLU A 107 29.00 6.80 30.70
CA GLU A 107 29.95 5.79 30.17
C GLU A 107 29.39 5.33 28.80
N PRO A 108 30.24 4.96 27.83
CA PRO A 108 29.89 4.93 26.41
C PRO A 108 29.07 3.67 26.09
N SER A 109 27.76 3.84 26.00
CA SER A 109 26.90 2.78 25.48
C SER A 109 27.12 2.62 23.99
N SER A 110 27.26 1.35 23.60
CA SER A 110 27.19 0.78 22.26
C SER A 110 26.28 1.57 21.30
N PRO A 111 26.58 1.58 19.98
CA PRO A 111 25.77 2.29 18.99
C PRO A 111 24.28 1.89 19.16
N PRO A 112 23.35 2.86 19.13
CA PRO A 112 21.96 2.58 19.47
C PRO A 112 21.40 1.54 18.49
N LEU A 113 20.90 0.43 19.03
CA LEU A 113 20.04 -0.49 18.32
C LEU A 113 18.90 0.33 17.71
N ARG A 114 18.74 0.24 16.38
CA ARG A 114 17.75 1.00 15.59
C ARG A 114 16.34 0.76 16.15
N SER A 115 15.80 1.70 16.92
CA SER A 115 14.40 1.68 17.32
C SER A 115 13.51 2.13 16.15
N GLY A 116 12.60 1.26 15.68
CA GLY A 116 11.34 1.73 15.08
C GLY A 116 10.93 1.23 13.68
N MET A 117 11.38 0.08 13.17
CA MET A 117 10.79 -0.46 11.93
C MET A 117 9.31 -0.82 12.13
N SER A 118 8.46 -0.44 11.17
CA SER A 118 7.05 -0.86 11.17
C SER A 118 6.93 -2.38 11.07
N LEU A 119 5.77 -2.95 11.42
CA LEU A 119 5.58 -4.38 11.34
C LEU A 119 5.70 -4.90 9.89
N ALA A 120 5.18 -4.13 8.93
CA ALA A 120 5.34 -4.41 7.50
C ALA A 120 6.80 -4.37 7.07
N ASP A 121 7.59 -3.40 7.54
CA ASP A 121 9.02 -3.33 7.22
C ASP A 121 9.79 -4.53 7.77
N LYS A 122 9.46 -4.99 8.99
CA LYS A 122 10.05 -6.22 9.56
C LYS A 122 9.70 -7.45 8.73
N ALA A 123 8.45 -7.57 8.28
CA ALA A 123 8.03 -8.67 7.43
C ALA A 123 8.73 -8.64 6.06
N ILE A 124 8.87 -7.44 5.46
CA ILE A 124 9.56 -7.23 4.19
C ILE A 124 11.05 -7.55 4.30
N ASP A 125 11.71 -7.07 5.36
CA ASP A 125 13.12 -7.34 5.64
C ASP A 125 13.36 -8.84 5.81
N TYR A 126 12.50 -9.52 6.58
CA TYR A 126 12.56 -10.98 6.75
C TYR A 126 12.36 -11.75 5.46
N ALA A 127 11.41 -11.31 4.61
CA ALA A 127 11.13 -11.96 3.34
C ALA A 127 12.26 -11.79 2.31
N GLY A 128 13.15 -10.82 2.50
CA GLY A 128 14.31 -10.61 1.63
C GLY A 128 13.94 -10.33 0.18
N PHE A 129 12.79 -9.66 -0.07
CA PHE A 129 12.29 -9.46 -1.42
C PHE A 129 13.32 -8.75 -2.31
N PRO A 130 13.55 -9.23 -3.54
CA PRO A 130 14.42 -8.54 -4.47
C PRO A 130 13.84 -7.16 -4.80
N VAL A 131 14.72 -6.22 -5.15
CA VAL A 131 14.28 -4.92 -5.63
C VAL A 131 13.51 -5.14 -6.94
N PRO A 132 12.24 -4.69 -7.04
CA PRO A 132 11.46 -4.91 -8.24
C PRO A 132 12.10 -4.22 -9.44
N HIS A 133 12.52 -4.99 -10.44
CA HIS A 133 12.96 -4.47 -11.73
C HIS A 133 11.77 -4.57 -12.70
N LYS A 134 11.20 -3.44 -13.10
CA LYS A 134 10.21 -3.41 -14.18
C LYS A 134 10.94 -3.33 -15.52
N PRO A 135 10.89 -4.37 -16.37
CA PRO A 135 11.49 -4.27 -17.70
C PRO A 135 10.84 -3.13 -18.48
N SER A 136 11.64 -2.45 -19.31
CA SER A 136 11.11 -1.46 -20.25
C SER A 136 10.21 -2.18 -21.26
N LEU A 137 8.96 -1.76 -21.35
CA LEU A 137 8.04 -2.29 -22.34
C LEU A 137 8.27 -1.68 -23.74
N GLY A 138 9.07 -0.62 -23.85
CA GLY A 138 9.21 0.16 -25.10
C GLY A 138 8.04 1.10 -25.33
N GLU A 139 7.81 1.49 -26.59
CA GLU A 139 6.72 2.40 -26.95
C GLU A 139 5.36 1.68 -27.08
N PRO A 140 4.22 2.35 -26.80
CA PRO A 140 2.89 1.78 -27.01
C PRO A 140 2.64 1.55 -28.51
N LEU A 141 2.17 0.35 -28.86
CA LEU A 141 1.85 -0.03 -30.25
C LEU A 141 0.39 0.27 -30.65
N GLY A 142 -0.44 0.70 -29.70
CA GLY A 142 -1.85 0.94 -29.95
C GLY A 142 -2.63 1.38 -28.71
N PRO A 143 -3.94 1.64 -28.85
CA PRO A 143 -4.77 2.09 -27.76
C PRO A 143 -4.97 0.98 -26.70
N PRO A 144 -5.29 1.36 -25.44
CA PRO A 144 -5.69 0.41 -24.41
C PRO A 144 -6.90 -0.43 -24.82
N GLN A 145 -6.83 -1.73 -24.58
CA GLN A 145 -7.91 -2.69 -24.81
C GLN A 145 -8.55 -3.07 -23.48
N ASN A 146 -9.87 -2.91 -23.35
CA ASN A 146 -10.57 -3.38 -22.16
C ASN A 146 -10.59 -4.91 -22.16
N ILE A 147 -10.05 -5.52 -21.11
CA ILE A 147 -9.98 -6.98 -20.97
C ILE A 147 -11.01 -7.48 -19.97
N HIS A 148 -11.29 -6.70 -18.91
CA HIS A 148 -12.26 -7.10 -17.91
C HIS A 148 -12.92 -5.89 -17.24
N SER A 149 -14.15 -6.07 -16.76
CA SER A 149 -14.91 -5.07 -16.02
C SER A 149 -15.41 -5.68 -14.71
N TYR A 150 -14.84 -5.23 -13.59
CA TYR A 150 -15.24 -5.66 -12.25
C TYR A 150 -16.29 -4.71 -11.70
N VAL A 151 -17.54 -5.16 -11.62
CA VAL A 151 -18.68 -4.31 -11.20
C VAL A 151 -18.86 -4.34 -9.68
N TYR A 152 -18.86 -3.17 -9.06
CA TYR A 152 -19.08 -2.95 -7.64
C TYR A 152 -20.56 -2.67 -7.40
N ARG A 153 -21.12 -3.33 -6.38
CA ARG A 153 -22.55 -3.28 -6.04
C ARG A 153 -22.73 -3.00 -4.57
N TRP A 154 -23.75 -2.22 -4.24
CA TRP A 154 -24.28 -2.11 -2.89
C TRP A 154 -24.97 -3.41 -2.44
N PRO A 155 -25.19 -3.62 -1.13
CA PRO A 155 -25.86 -4.83 -0.62
C PRO A 155 -27.25 -5.08 -1.23
N ASP A 156 -27.96 -4.03 -1.64
CA ASP A 156 -29.25 -4.10 -2.34
C ASP A 156 -29.14 -4.51 -3.83
N GLY A 157 -27.93 -4.76 -4.33
CA GLY A 157 -27.63 -5.14 -5.71
C GLY A 157 -27.43 -3.96 -6.67
N ARG A 158 -27.67 -2.71 -6.21
CA ARG A 158 -27.50 -1.50 -7.02
C ARG A 158 -26.04 -1.33 -7.44
N ILE A 159 -25.83 -1.08 -8.73
CA ILE A 159 -24.49 -0.82 -9.27
C ILE A 159 -24.01 0.55 -8.78
N GLU A 160 -22.80 0.57 -8.23
CA GLU A 160 -22.11 1.79 -7.82
C GLU A 160 -21.07 2.19 -8.88
N GLY A 161 -20.22 1.25 -9.27
CA GLY A 161 -19.14 1.54 -10.19
C GLY A 161 -18.50 0.29 -10.77
N ALA A 162 -17.45 0.47 -11.54
CA ALA A 162 -16.65 -0.60 -12.08
C ALA A 162 -15.18 -0.23 -12.16
N VAL A 163 -14.32 -1.22 -11.91
CA VAL A 163 -12.90 -1.15 -12.27
C VAL A 163 -12.71 -1.85 -13.60
N ILE A 164 -12.20 -1.11 -14.58
CA ILE A 164 -11.91 -1.62 -15.92
C ILE A 164 -10.43 -1.95 -15.98
N ARG A 165 -10.12 -3.23 -16.15
CA ARG A 165 -8.78 -3.70 -16.45
C ARG A 165 -8.52 -3.54 -17.94
N GLN A 166 -7.45 -2.85 -18.26
CA GLN A 166 -7.00 -2.61 -19.61
C GLN A 166 -5.65 -3.27 -19.86
N ARG A 167 -5.46 -3.75 -21.08
CA ARG A 167 -4.19 -4.22 -21.60
C ARG A 167 -3.75 -3.28 -22.72
N VAL A 168 -2.53 -2.78 -22.61
CA VAL A 168 -1.94 -1.89 -23.60
C VAL A 168 -0.83 -2.66 -24.31
N PRO A 169 -0.87 -2.82 -25.65
CA PRO A 169 0.21 -3.45 -26.39
C PRO A 169 1.42 -2.51 -26.46
N TYR A 170 2.60 -3.08 -26.24
CA TYR A 170 3.89 -2.40 -26.33
C TYR A 170 4.87 -3.22 -27.18
N GLU A 171 5.98 -2.61 -27.60
CA GLU A 171 7.05 -3.29 -28.35
C GLU A 171 7.52 -4.59 -27.65
N HIS A 172 7.65 -4.55 -26.32
CA HIS A 172 8.14 -5.66 -25.50
C HIS A 172 7.04 -6.20 -24.58
N GLY A 173 5.92 -6.61 -25.18
CA GLY A 173 4.83 -7.32 -24.49
C GLY A 173 3.62 -6.42 -24.20
N TYR A 174 3.07 -6.54 -22.99
CA TYR A 174 1.84 -5.85 -22.63
C TYR A 174 1.95 -5.15 -21.28
N GLY A 175 1.47 -3.91 -21.23
CA GLY A 175 1.23 -3.18 -20.00
C GLY A 175 -0.17 -3.45 -19.47
N LYS A 176 -0.34 -3.36 -18.15
CA LYS A 176 -1.63 -3.36 -17.49
C LYS A 176 -1.97 -1.95 -17.00
N ALA A 177 -3.22 -1.54 -17.20
CA ALA A 177 -3.76 -0.30 -16.65
C ALA A 177 -5.15 -0.56 -16.05
N PHE A 178 -5.54 0.28 -15.11
CA PHE A 178 -6.82 0.19 -14.42
C PHE A 178 -7.48 1.57 -14.43
N THR A 179 -8.77 1.62 -14.73
CA THR A 179 -9.58 2.84 -14.68
C THR A 179 -10.86 2.58 -13.92
N GLN A 180 -11.36 3.59 -13.21
CA GLN A 180 -12.67 3.51 -12.56
C GLN A 180 -13.73 4.15 -13.43
N ARG A 181 -14.95 3.62 -13.31
CA ARG A 181 -16.16 4.24 -13.82
C ARG A 181 -17.25 4.22 -12.76
N HIS A 182 -17.96 5.32 -12.59
CA HIS A 182 -19.14 5.42 -11.74
C HIS A 182 -20.40 5.23 -12.59
N TRP A 183 -21.40 4.52 -12.06
CA TRP A 183 -22.68 4.33 -12.72
C TRP A 183 -23.71 5.32 -12.18
N THR A 184 -24.22 6.22 -13.03
CA THR A 184 -25.18 7.26 -12.62
C THR A 184 -26.62 6.76 -12.51
N GLY A 185 -26.88 5.49 -12.87
CA GLY A 185 -28.21 4.95 -13.07
C GLY A 185 -28.59 4.85 -14.55
N THR A 186 -28.01 5.69 -15.41
CA THR A 186 -28.28 5.72 -16.85
C THR A 186 -27.02 5.61 -17.69
N GLU A 187 -25.88 6.12 -17.20
CA GLU A 187 -24.63 6.15 -17.96
C GLU A 187 -23.40 5.87 -17.07
N TRP A 188 -22.28 5.58 -17.74
CA TRP A 188 -20.99 5.37 -17.11
C TRP A 188 -20.13 6.62 -17.23
N GLU A 189 -19.73 7.19 -16.10
CA GLU A 189 -18.82 8.32 -16.03
C GLU A 189 -17.40 7.86 -15.66
N ASN A 190 -16.36 8.47 -16.24
CA ASN A 190 -14.96 8.17 -15.90
C ASN A 190 -14.51 8.91 -14.63
N THR A 191 -15.29 8.77 -13.56
CA THR A 191 -15.04 9.32 -12.22
C THR A 191 -14.80 8.18 -11.23
N GLY A 192 -14.29 8.51 -10.04
CA GLY A 192 -14.26 7.57 -8.94
C GLY A 192 -15.66 7.32 -8.38
N PHE A 193 -15.84 6.22 -7.67
CA PHE A 193 -17.08 5.85 -7.00
C PHE A 193 -16.87 5.65 -5.49
N ALA A 194 -17.94 5.38 -4.74
CA ALA A 194 -17.84 5.19 -3.30
C ALA A 194 -16.82 4.10 -2.92
N PRO A 195 -16.09 4.25 -1.78
CA PRO A 195 -15.06 3.29 -1.35
C PRO A 195 -15.69 2.01 -0.76
N ILE A 196 -16.37 1.24 -1.61
CA ILE A 196 -17.00 -0.02 -1.25
C ILE A 196 -16.13 -1.23 -1.67
N PRO A 197 -16.13 -2.32 -0.88
CA PRO A 197 -15.45 -3.54 -1.27
C PRO A 197 -16.05 -4.19 -2.52
N PHE A 198 -15.23 -4.88 -3.31
CA PHE A 198 -15.72 -5.71 -4.41
C PHE A 198 -16.51 -6.90 -3.84
N ARG A 199 -17.61 -7.31 -4.50
CA ARG A 199 -18.49 -8.40 -4.00
C ARG A 199 -19.10 -8.11 -2.62
N LEU A 200 -19.44 -6.84 -2.37
CA LEU A 200 -19.99 -6.40 -1.09
C LEU A 200 -21.27 -7.15 -0.65
N PRO A 201 -22.25 -7.49 -1.52
CA PRO A 201 -23.40 -8.29 -1.11
C PRO A 201 -22.98 -9.62 -0.46
N GLU A 202 -22.04 -10.33 -1.08
CA GLU A 202 -21.54 -11.60 -0.54
C GLU A 202 -20.74 -11.43 0.77
N VAL A 203 -20.02 -10.31 0.91
CA VAL A 203 -19.35 -9.93 2.17
C VAL A 203 -20.37 -9.71 3.27
N THR A 204 -21.46 -8.97 3.01
CA THR A 204 -22.50 -8.72 4.03
C THR A 204 -23.21 -10.01 4.45
N ASP A 205 -23.48 -10.92 3.52
CA ASP A 205 -24.04 -12.23 3.82
C ASP A 205 -23.08 -13.10 4.64
N ALA A 206 -21.78 -13.03 4.34
CA ALA A 206 -20.76 -13.74 5.10
C ALA A 206 -20.63 -13.21 6.53
N VAL A 207 -20.66 -11.90 6.73
CA VAL A 207 -20.67 -11.29 8.07
C VAL A 207 -21.91 -11.74 8.85
N ALA A 208 -23.10 -11.64 8.26
CA ALA A 208 -24.35 -12.04 8.91
C ALA A 208 -24.38 -13.53 9.27
N GLY A 209 -23.79 -14.38 8.42
CA GLY A 209 -23.67 -15.82 8.64
C GLY A 209 -22.46 -16.24 9.50
N GLY A 210 -21.63 -15.32 9.96
CA GLY A 210 -20.40 -15.62 10.71
C GLY A 210 -19.36 -16.43 9.91
N ARG A 211 -19.39 -16.34 8.58
CA ARG A 211 -18.48 -17.08 7.68
C ARG A 211 -17.11 -16.41 7.59
N GLU A 212 -16.13 -17.19 7.14
CA GLU A 212 -14.79 -16.70 6.82
C GLU A 212 -14.82 -15.82 5.55
N ILE A 213 -14.03 -14.75 5.56
CA ILE A 213 -13.90 -13.81 4.43
C ILE A 213 -12.42 -13.67 4.07
N TYR A 214 -12.09 -13.82 2.80
CA TYR A 214 -10.77 -13.57 2.24
C TYR A 214 -10.69 -12.11 1.76
N VAL A 215 -9.62 -11.41 2.10
CA VAL A 215 -9.32 -10.08 1.56
C VAL A 215 -8.07 -10.21 0.70
N CYS A 216 -8.24 -10.15 -0.62
CA CYS A 216 -7.16 -10.21 -1.60
C CYS A 216 -6.72 -8.79 -2.00
N GLU A 217 -5.55 -8.66 -2.62
CA GLU A 217 -5.06 -7.36 -3.10
C GLU A 217 -5.86 -6.84 -4.31
N GLY A 218 -6.26 -7.72 -5.24
CA GLY A 218 -6.91 -7.34 -6.50
C GLY A 218 -8.15 -8.15 -6.86
N GLU A 219 -8.96 -7.60 -7.77
CA GLU A 219 -10.27 -8.16 -8.15
C GLU A 219 -10.14 -9.52 -8.87
N GLN A 220 -9.02 -9.75 -9.57
CA GLN A 220 -8.76 -11.04 -10.21
C GLN A 220 -8.63 -12.16 -9.17
N ASP A 221 -7.82 -11.96 -8.14
CA ASP A 221 -7.61 -12.94 -7.08
C ASP A 221 -8.90 -13.21 -6.30
N VAL A 222 -9.75 -12.19 -6.12
CA VAL A 222 -11.09 -12.36 -5.57
C VAL A 222 -11.91 -13.35 -6.40
N LEU A 223 -11.94 -13.19 -7.73
CA LEU A 223 -12.67 -14.13 -8.59
C LEU A 223 -12.09 -15.55 -8.50
N ARG A 224 -10.76 -15.68 -8.49
CA ARG A 224 -10.10 -16.99 -8.35
C ARG A 224 -10.40 -17.65 -6.99
N ALA A 225 -10.46 -16.88 -5.90
CA ALA A 225 -10.90 -17.39 -4.61
C ALA A 225 -12.36 -17.88 -4.64
N PHE A 226 -13.25 -17.13 -5.31
CA PHE A 226 -14.64 -17.54 -5.51
C PHE A 226 -14.77 -18.85 -6.28
N ASP A 227 -13.95 -19.07 -7.31
CA ASP A 227 -13.93 -20.33 -8.08
C ASP A 227 -13.61 -21.55 -7.20
N THR A 228 -12.94 -21.35 -6.07
CA THR A 228 -12.63 -22.39 -5.07
C THR A 228 -13.68 -22.50 -3.95
N GLY A 229 -14.78 -21.74 -4.05
CA GLY A 229 -15.87 -21.74 -3.06
C GLY A 229 -15.67 -20.79 -1.88
N GLN A 230 -14.62 -19.96 -1.88
CA GLN A 230 -14.38 -18.99 -0.81
C GLN A 230 -15.13 -17.68 -1.03
N ILE A 231 -15.52 -17.02 0.06
CA ILE A 231 -16.02 -15.64 0.00
C ILE A 231 -14.83 -14.70 0.06
N ALA A 232 -14.64 -13.90 -0.97
CA ALA A 232 -13.50 -13.00 -1.07
C ALA A 232 -13.88 -11.57 -1.45
N THR A 233 -13.03 -10.61 -1.11
CA THR A 233 -13.20 -9.19 -1.45
C THR A 233 -11.85 -8.48 -1.60
N CYS A 234 -11.88 -7.27 -2.16
CA CYS A 234 -10.74 -6.35 -2.26
C CYS A 234 -11.28 -4.91 -2.41
N ASN A 235 -10.40 -3.90 -2.34
CA ASN A 235 -10.75 -2.53 -2.71
C ASN A 235 -10.51 -2.27 -4.20
N ALA A 236 -11.16 -1.25 -4.74
CA ALA A 236 -10.83 -0.75 -6.07
C ALA A 236 -9.40 -0.20 -6.11
N MET A 237 -8.70 -0.41 -7.23
CA MET A 237 -7.33 0.09 -7.51
C MET A 237 -6.20 -0.52 -6.67
N GLY A 238 -6.42 -1.68 -6.06
CA GLY A 238 -5.38 -2.51 -5.45
C GLY A 238 -4.59 -1.86 -4.29
N ALA A 239 -3.34 -2.32 -4.11
CA ALA A 239 -2.48 -1.89 -3.00
C ALA A 239 -2.36 -0.36 -2.89
N GLY A 240 -2.42 0.13 -1.64
CA GLY A 240 -2.37 1.55 -1.30
C GLY A 240 -3.74 2.23 -1.18
N SER A 241 -4.78 1.72 -1.85
CA SER A 241 -6.10 2.35 -1.93
C SER A 241 -7.10 1.88 -0.85
N TRP A 242 -6.74 0.89 -0.03
CA TRP A 242 -7.56 0.44 1.11
C TRP A 242 -7.74 1.54 2.16
N THR A 243 -8.95 1.70 2.71
CA THR A 243 -9.30 2.68 3.74
C THR A 243 -10.15 2.06 4.85
N ARG A 244 -10.41 2.80 5.94
CA ARG A 244 -11.31 2.36 7.00
C ARG A 244 -12.76 2.17 6.53
N ASP A 245 -13.19 2.91 5.51
CA ASP A 245 -14.53 2.77 4.92
C ASP A 245 -14.72 1.42 4.22
N HIS A 246 -13.63 0.79 3.78
CA HIS A 246 -13.67 -0.59 3.28
C HIS A 246 -13.76 -1.57 4.47
N ALA A 247 -12.93 -1.35 5.50
CA ALA A 247 -12.83 -2.24 6.66
C ALA A 247 -14.15 -2.35 7.46
N GLN A 248 -14.93 -1.28 7.55
CA GLN A 248 -16.20 -1.28 8.29
C GLN A 248 -17.19 -2.35 7.79
N TRP A 249 -17.12 -2.73 6.51
CA TRP A 249 -17.99 -3.75 5.93
C TRP A 249 -17.64 -5.17 6.36
N GLY A 250 -16.42 -5.39 6.86
CA GLY A 250 -16.00 -6.66 7.45
C GLY A 250 -16.25 -6.74 8.95
N ALA A 251 -16.68 -5.66 9.61
CA ALA A 251 -16.88 -5.64 11.06
C ALA A 251 -17.94 -6.67 11.48
N GLY A 252 -17.63 -7.47 12.50
CA GLY A 252 -18.46 -8.58 12.96
C GLY A 252 -18.20 -9.91 12.25
N ALA A 253 -17.36 -9.95 11.21
CA ALA A 253 -16.96 -11.22 10.59
C ALA A 253 -16.31 -12.17 11.63
N GLY A 254 -16.63 -13.46 11.54
CA GLY A 254 -16.08 -14.47 12.44
C GLY A 254 -14.57 -14.64 12.25
N ARG A 255 -14.12 -14.68 10.98
CA ARG A 255 -12.71 -14.82 10.61
C ARG A 255 -12.42 -14.09 9.31
N VAL A 256 -11.30 -13.39 9.27
CA VAL A 256 -10.78 -12.74 8.05
C VAL A 256 -9.40 -13.26 7.71
N ILE A 257 -9.23 -13.71 6.47
CA ILE A 257 -7.95 -14.12 5.89
C ILE A 257 -7.47 -13.02 4.94
N VAL A 258 -6.46 -12.27 5.35
CA VAL A 258 -5.80 -11.29 4.47
C VAL A 258 -4.76 -12.02 3.63
N VAL A 259 -4.96 -12.08 2.32
CA VAL A 259 -4.03 -12.73 1.38
C VAL A 259 -3.11 -11.68 0.79
N ALA A 260 -1.84 -11.70 1.19
CA ALA A 260 -0.83 -10.77 0.74
C ALA A 260 -0.14 -11.26 -0.54
N ASP A 261 0.00 -10.38 -1.54
CA ASP A 261 0.97 -10.59 -2.60
C ASP A 261 2.38 -10.68 -2.00
N ARG A 262 3.19 -11.59 -2.53
CA ARG A 262 4.59 -11.82 -2.13
C ARG A 262 5.52 -10.76 -2.70
N ASP A 263 5.24 -9.51 -2.38
CA ASP A 263 6.11 -8.39 -2.69
C ASP A 263 6.02 -7.29 -1.61
N ARG A 264 6.85 -6.26 -1.76
CA ARG A 264 6.94 -5.18 -0.77
C ARG A 264 5.61 -4.40 -0.66
N PRO A 265 4.96 -3.95 -1.76
CA PRO A 265 3.64 -3.32 -1.70
C PRO A 265 2.56 -4.21 -1.06
N GLY A 266 2.52 -5.50 -1.40
CA GLY A 266 1.53 -6.45 -0.92
C GLY A 266 1.59 -6.65 0.59
N TYR A 267 2.79 -6.76 1.16
CA TYR A 267 2.95 -6.83 2.62
C TYR A 267 2.49 -5.55 3.33
N ARG A 268 2.75 -4.37 2.75
CA ARG A 268 2.25 -3.10 3.32
C ARG A 268 0.73 -3.01 3.23
N HIS A 269 0.17 -3.44 2.11
CA HIS A 269 -1.28 -3.50 1.92
C HIS A 269 -1.93 -4.43 2.93
N ALA A 270 -1.43 -5.66 3.07
CA ALA A 270 -1.93 -6.65 4.01
C ALA A 270 -1.84 -6.16 5.47
N ALA A 271 -0.73 -5.51 5.85
CA ALA A 271 -0.61 -4.89 7.16
C ALA A 271 -1.68 -3.81 7.41
N LYS A 272 -1.94 -2.95 6.41
CA LYS A 272 -2.97 -1.90 6.49
C LYS A 272 -4.38 -2.48 6.63
N VAL A 273 -4.70 -3.54 5.88
CA VAL A 273 -5.97 -4.26 5.98
C VAL A 273 -6.12 -4.85 7.38
N ALA A 274 -5.14 -5.64 7.82
CA ALA A 274 -5.17 -6.31 9.12
C ALA A 274 -5.26 -5.33 10.29
N GLU A 275 -4.49 -4.23 10.26
CA GLU A 275 -4.58 -3.16 11.25
C GLU A 275 -5.98 -2.54 11.31
N SER A 276 -6.58 -2.25 10.15
CA SER A 276 -7.89 -1.62 10.09
C SER A 276 -9.04 -2.51 10.58
N LEU A 277 -8.89 -3.84 10.51
CA LEU A 277 -9.88 -4.82 10.98
C LEU A 277 -9.62 -5.29 12.41
N HIS A 278 -8.44 -5.00 12.97
CA HIS A 278 -8.05 -5.47 14.29
C HIS A 278 -9.02 -5.00 15.37
N GLY A 279 -9.56 -5.94 16.14
CA GLY A 279 -10.58 -5.67 17.16
C GLY A 279 -12.00 -5.45 16.62
N GLN A 280 -12.22 -5.56 15.30
CA GLN A 280 -13.55 -5.48 14.68
C GLN A 280 -14.07 -6.84 14.21
N VAL A 281 -13.21 -7.86 14.13
CA VAL A 281 -13.53 -9.22 13.66
C VAL A 281 -13.03 -10.26 14.66
N GLY A 282 -13.58 -11.48 14.61
CA GLY A 282 -13.27 -12.54 15.59
C GLY A 282 -11.84 -13.07 15.52
N GLU A 283 -11.31 -13.30 14.31
CA GLU A 283 -9.93 -13.70 14.07
C GLU A 283 -9.41 -13.05 12.78
N ILE A 284 -8.12 -12.67 12.79
CA ILE A 284 -7.40 -12.24 11.59
C ILE A 284 -6.23 -13.20 11.36
N ARG A 285 -6.10 -13.69 10.14
CA ARG A 285 -4.88 -14.34 9.65
C ARG A 285 -4.32 -13.54 8.49
N VAL A 286 -3.00 -13.50 8.38
CA VAL A 286 -2.31 -12.86 7.26
C VAL A 286 -1.49 -13.92 6.54
N LEU A 287 -1.96 -14.34 5.37
CA LEU A 287 -1.41 -15.45 4.61
C LEU A 287 -0.90 -14.99 3.25
N GLN A 288 -0.13 -15.84 2.58
CA GLN A 288 0.42 -15.61 1.25
C GLN A 288 0.47 -16.92 0.44
N ALA A 289 0.66 -16.78 -0.86
CA ALA A 289 0.91 -17.91 -1.75
C ALA A 289 2.16 -18.71 -1.34
N ALA A 290 2.07 -20.04 -1.28
CA ALA A 290 3.24 -20.90 -1.11
C ALA A 290 4.17 -20.90 -2.36
N VAL A 291 3.56 -20.77 -3.54
CA VAL A 291 4.22 -20.72 -4.86
C VAL A 291 3.64 -19.55 -5.64
N GLY A 292 4.48 -18.80 -6.33
CA GLY A 292 4.05 -17.65 -7.13
C GLY A 292 3.92 -16.36 -6.34
N LYS A 293 3.50 -15.28 -7.00
CA LYS A 293 3.39 -13.94 -6.44
C LYS A 293 2.11 -13.74 -5.64
N ASP A 294 0.98 -14.17 -6.19
CA ASP A 294 -0.36 -13.87 -5.69
C ASP A 294 -1.21 -15.15 -5.61
N LEU A 295 -2.49 -15.00 -5.22
CA LEU A 295 -3.39 -16.15 -5.08
C LEU A 295 -3.66 -16.84 -6.42
N SER A 296 -3.74 -16.07 -7.52
CA SER A 296 -3.89 -16.64 -8.86
C SER A 296 -2.74 -17.59 -9.17
N ASP A 297 -1.48 -17.17 -8.98
CA ASP A 297 -0.32 -18.01 -9.23
C ASP A 297 -0.31 -19.26 -8.31
N HIS A 298 -0.76 -19.13 -7.06
CA HIS A 298 -0.85 -20.25 -6.11
C HIS A 298 -1.82 -21.33 -6.60
N LEU A 299 -3.00 -20.92 -7.06
CA LEU A 299 -4.02 -21.82 -7.59
C LEU A 299 -3.59 -22.43 -8.92
N ASP A 300 -2.91 -21.64 -9.78
CA ASP A 300 -2.38 -22.12 -11.06
C ASP A 300 -1.24 -23.14 -10.87
N ALA A 301 -0.54 -23.09 -9.73
CA ALA A 301 0.41 -24.13 -9.30
C ALA A 301 -0.27 -25.41 -8.75
N GLY A 302 -1.61 -25.48 -8.75
CA GLY A 302 -2.38 -26.63 -8.29
C GLY A 302 -2.55 -26.72 -6.77
N LEU A 303 -2.29 -25.65 -6.03
CA LEU A 303 -2.42 -25.59 -4.58
C LEU A 303 -3.76 -24.96 -4.18
N GLY A 304 -4.39 -25.46 -3.11
CA GLY A 304 -5.66 -24.94 -2.59
C GLY A 304 -5.51 -23.81 -1.57
N PRO A 305 -6.57 -23.02 -1.28
CA PRO A 305 -6.52 -21.95 -0.29
C PRO A 305 -6.08 -22.39 1.13
N ASP A 306 -6.31 -23.65 1.48
CA ASP A 306 -5.87 -24.26 2.75
C ASP A 306 -4.35 -24.46 2.83
N GLN A 307 -3.65 -24.35 1.71
CA GLN A 307 -2.19 -24.48 1.58
C GLN A 307 -1.48 -23.12 1.54
N LEU A 308 -2.19 -22.02 1.80
CA LEU A 308 -1.58 -20.70 1.97
C LEU A 308 -0.67 -20.67 3.20
N GLU A 309 0.46 -20.00 3.08
CA GLU A 309 1.48 -19.90 4.13
C GLU A 309 1.29 -18.65 4.97
N MET A 310 1.64 -18.70 6.25
CA MET A 310 1.61 -17.51 7.10
C MET A 310 2.66 -16.48 6.65
N VAL A 311 2.28 -15.20 6.61
CA VAL A 311 3.26 -14.12 6.46
C VAL A 311 3.94 -13.89 7.81
N PRO A 312 5.26 -14.11 7.96
CA PRO A 312 5.97 -13.91 9.21
C PRO A 312 5.84 -12.46 9.71
N TYR A 313 5.87 -12.27 11.02
CA TYR A 313 5.58 -11.00 11.73
C TYR A 313 4.13 -10.51 11.62
N LEU A 314 3.53 -10.46 10.41
CA LEU A 314 2.15 -10.01 10.24
C LEU A 314 1.15 -10.99 10.86
N ASP A 315 1.16 -12.26 10.45
CA ASP A 315 0.22 -13.27 10.96
C ASP A 315 0.36 -13.42 12.48
N ARG A 316 1.61 -13.51 12.96
CA ARG A 316 1.90 -13.67 14.40
C ARG A 316 1.40 -12.50 15.26
N HIS A 317 1.38 -11.29 14.70
CA HIS A 317 0.95 -10.10 15.44
C HIS A 317 -0.57 -9.96 15.46
N TYR A 318 -1.22 -10.18 14.32
CA TYR A 318 -2.66 -9.94 14.19
C TYR A 318 -3.53 -11.14 14.55
N ARG A 319 -2.95 -12.35 14.61
CA ARG A 319 -3.64 -13.55 15.09
C ARG A 319 -4.02 -13.37 16.56
N GLN A 320 -5.23 -12.89 16.80
CA GLN A 320 -5.79 -12.80 18.14
C GLN A 320 -6.15 -14.22 18.64
N PRO A 321 -5.95 -14.53 19.93
CA PRO A 321 -6.64 -15.65 20.53
C PRO A 321 -8.14 -15.32 20.60
N ILE A 322 -8.99 -16.32 20.30
CA ILE A 322 -10.45 -16.22 20.35
C ILE A 322 -10.87 -15.60 21.70
N GLN A 323 -11.35 -14.35 21.70
CA GLN A 323 -12.05 -13.80 22.86
C GLN A 323 -13.49 -14.30 22.81
N LEU A 324 -13.73 -15.47 23.41
CA LEU A 324 -15.10 -15.89 23.72
C LEU A 324 -15.72 -14.83 24.63
N PRO A 325 -16.96 -14.36 24.36
CA PRO A 325 -17.61 -13.40 25.23
C PRO A 325 -17.68 -13.98 26.64
N ARG A 326 -17.16 -13.24 27.62
CA ARG A 326 -17.33 -13.56 29.04
C ARG A 326 -18.83 -13.67 29.31
N GLN A 327 -19.33 -14.89 29.51
CA GLN A 327 -20.63 -15.08 30.12
C GLN A 327 -20.58 -14.41 31.49
N ILE A 328 -21.23 -13.25 31.61
CA ILE A 328 -21.50 -12.64 32.91
C ILE A 328 -22.57 -13.54 33.56
N THR A 329 -22.13 -14.57 34.27
CA THR A 329 -22.99 -15.28 35.21
C THR A 329 -23.35 -14.30 36.32
N ARG A 330 -24.52 -13.66 36.23
CA ARG A 330 -25.17 -13.05 37.38
C ARG A 330 -25.62 -14.18 38.30
N SER A 331 -24.79 -14.53 39.28
CA SER A 331 -25.22 -15.28 40.46
C SER A 331 -26.14 -14.37 41.30
N ARG A 332 -27.30 -14.94 41.65
CA ARG A 332 -28.39 -14.34 42.42
C ARG A 332 -28.00 -14.01 43.85
#